data_AF-A0A7S1UQ47-F1
#
_entry.id   AF-A0A7S1UQ47-F1
#
_cell.length_a   1.000
_cell.length_b   1.000
_cell.length_c   1.000
_cell.angle_alpha   90.00
_cell.angle_beta   90.00
_cell.angle_gamma   90.00
#
_symmetry.space_group_name_H-M   'P 1'
#
loop_
_entity.id
_entity.type
_entity.pdbx_description
1 polymer ?
#
loop_
_entity_poly.entity_id
_entity_poly.type
_entity_poly.pdbx_seq_one_letter_code
_entity_poly.pdbx_strand_id
1 'polypeptide(L)'
;LTKTMFPCAGLKTKGGHDVNYVRPSRYFPNERPIVFMKEISMFIMNHRLEKVENCLNGICVLVNMKGWTMRNFSVAYLHMVCMMIQGFLFPTRIAAFHFVDSPAWF
;
A
#
# COMPACT_ATOMS: atom_id res chain seq x y z
N LEU A 1 7.71 -11.64 13.09
CA LEU A 1 7.85 -10.86 11.84
C LEU A 1 6.59 -10.04 11.61
N THR A 2 6.69 -8.71 11.66
CA THR A 2 5.53 -7.80 11.56
C THR A 2 5.29 -7.44 10.09
N LYS A 3 4.06 -7.66 9.57
CA LYS A 3 3.71 -7.48 8.16
C LYS A 3 3.93 -6.02 7.68
N THR A 4 4.50 -5.84 6.48
CA THR A 4 4.72 -4.52 5.86
C THR A 4 3.46 -3.99 5.19
N MET A 5 2.69 -4.86 4.53
CA MET A 5 1.43 -4.52 3.88
C MET A 5 0.43 -5.64 4.15
N PHE A 6 -0.83 -5.29 4.41
CA PHE A 6 -1.92 -6.25 4.63
C PHE A 6 -3.31 -5.61 4.49
N PRO A 7 -4.33 -6.40 4.17
CA PRO A 7 -5.72 -5.96 4.23
C PRO A 7 -6.17 -5.76 5.68
N CYS A 8 -6.81 -4.63 5.99
CA CYS A 8 -7.49 -4.43 7.27
C CYS A 8 -8.91 -5.00 7.17
N ALA A 9 -9.09 -6.27 7.55
CA ALA A 9 -10.40 -6.92 7.53
C ALA A 9 -11.42 -6.18 8.42
N GLY A 10 -12.62 -5.93 7.88
CA GLY A 10 -13.69 -5.22 8.59
C GLY A 10 -13.52 -3.70 8.67
N LEU A 11 -12.33 -3.15 8.39
CA LEU A 11 -12.11 -1.71 8.38
C LEU A 11 -12.50 -1.11 7.02
N LYS A 12 -13.46 -0.19 7.06
CA LYS A 12 -13.89 0.61 5.92
C LYS A 12 -13.73 2.10 6.22
N THR A 13 -13.50 2.90 5.17
CA THR A 13 -13.60 4.35 5.29
C THR A 13 -15.06 4.78 5.46
N LYS A 14 -15.31 6.06 5.81
CA LYS A 14 -16.68 6.61 5.82
C LYS A 14 -17.39 6.49 4.45
N GLY A 15 -16.62 6.42 3.36
CA GLY A 15 -17.14 6.19 2.00
C GLY A 15 -17.32 4.71 1.63
N GLY A 16 -17.16 3.78 2.59
CA GLY A 16 -17.37 2.35 2.36
C GLY A 16 -16.17 1.60 1.76
N HIS A 17 -15.06 2.27 1.48
CA HIS A 17 -13.89 1.65 0.84
C HIS A 17 -13.14 0.73 1.81
N ASP A 18 -12.87 -0.50 1.37
CA ASP A 18 -11.98 -1.42 2.08
C ASP A 18 -10.58 -0.81 2.23
N VAL A 19 -9.99 -0.93 3.43
CA VAL A 19 -8.68 -0.34 3.74
C VAL A 19 -7.56 -1.37 3.62
N ASN A 20 -6.51 -1.02 2.88
CA ASN A 20 -5.21 -1.69 2.90
C ASN A 20 -4.23 -0.86 3.72
N TYR A 21 -3.55 -1.50 4.66
CA TYR A 21 -2.55 -0.85 5.49
C TYR A 21 -1.14 -1.13 4.98
N VAL A 22 -0.30 -0.10 4.99
CA VAL A 22 1.13 -0.16 4.63
C VAL A 22 1.96 0.48 5.74
N ARG A 23 3.08 -0.14 6.10
CA ARG A 23 4.07 0.42 7.01
C ARG A 23 5.46 0.39 6.38
N PRO A 24 5.84 1.42 5.59
CA PRO A 24 7.11 1.45 4.87
C PRO A 24 8.34 1.37 5.78
N SER A 25 8.24 1.75 7.06
CA SER A 25 9.34 1.60 8.05
C SER A 25 9.77 0.15 8.32
N ARG A 26 9.02 -0.84 7.82
CA ARG A 26 9.34 -2.28 7.93
C ARG A 26 9.97 -2.86 6.65
N TYR A 27 10.15 -2.04 5.62
CA TYR A 27 10.79 -2.45 4.38
C TYR A 27 12.13 -1.73 4.23
N PHE A 28 13.18 -2.49 3.96
CA PHE A 28 14.54 -2.01 3.80
C PHE A 28 15.03 -2.42 2.41
N PRO A 29 15.02 -1.51 1.42
CA PRO A 29 15.35 -1.83 0.02
C PRO A 29 16.74 -2.44 -0.18
N ASN A 30 17.68 -2.17 0.73
CA ASN A 30 19.03 -2.73 0.69
C ASN A 30 19.12 -4.16 1.23
N GLU A 31 18.13 -4.60 2.01
CA GLU A 31 18.08 -5.93 2.61
C GLU A 31 17.08 -6.85 1.89
N ARG A 32 16.06 -6.28 1.26
CA ARG A 32 15.01 -7.02 0.56
C ARG A 32 14.76 -6.43 -0.82
N PRO A 33 14.75 -7.27 -1.87
CA PRO A 33 14.54 -6.80 -3.22
C PRO A 33 13.11 -6.28 -3.40
N ILE A 34 12.94 -5.34 -4.32
CA ILE A 34 11.64 -4.73 -4.65
C ILE A 34 10.61 -5.76 -5.12
N VAL A 35 11.05 -6.88 -5.70
CA VAL A 35 10.19 -7.99 -6.12
C VAL A 35 9.33 -8.50 -4.97
N PHE A 36 9.87 -8.58 -3.75
CA PHE A 36 9.13 -8.98 -2.56
C PHE A 36 7.93 -8.06 -2.28
N MET A 37 8.13 -6.74 -2.40
CA MET A 37 7.05 -5.78 -2.21
C MET A 37 6.02 -5.84 -3.34
N LYS A 38 6.47 -6.10 -4.57
CA LYS A 38 5.58 -6.29 -5.72
C LYS A 38 4.68 -7.52 -5.50
N GLU A 39 5.25 -8.66 -5.12
CA GLU A 39 4.49 -9.90 -4.88
C GLU A 39 3.46 -9.76 -3.76
N ILE A 40 3.84 -9.13 -2.63
CA ILE A 40 2.89 -8.85 -1.53
C ILE A 40 1.77 -7.94 -2.01
N SER A 41 2.11 -6.88 -2.75
CA SER A 41 1.10 -5.97 -3.30
C SER A 41 0.16 -6.72 -4.25
N MET A 42 0.70 -7.59 -5.12
CA MET A 42 -0.09 -8.42 -6.03
C MET A 42 -1.05 -9.34 -5.29
N PHE A 43 -0.57 -10.05 -4.28
CA PHE A 43 -1.40 -10.95 -3.48
C PHE A 43 -2.58 -10.19 -2.84
N ILE A 44 -2.30 -9.05 -2.21
CA ILE A 44 -3.32 -8.26 -1.52
C ILE A 44 -4.33 -7.67 -2.50
N MET A 45 -3.86 -7.13 -3.62
CA MET A 45 -4.72 -6.48 -4.61
C MET A 45 -5.59 -7.51 -5.34
N ASN A 46 -5.06 -8.70 -5.67
CA ASN A 46 -5.85 -9.79 -6.22
C ASN A 46 -6.98 -10.22 -5.28
N HIS A 47 -6.70 -10.33 -3.98
CA HIS A 47 -7.76 -10.63 -3.01
C HIS A 47 -8.81 -9.51 -2.93
N ARG A 48 -8.45 -8.24 -3.18
CA ARG A 48 -9.45 -7.16 -3.24
C ARG A 48 -10.35 -7.23 -4.46
N LEU A 49 -9.84 -7.73 -5.58
CA LEU A 49 -10.60 -7.92 -6.82
C LEU A 49 -11.69 -8.99 -6.71
N GLU A 50 -11.61 -9.90 -5.74
CA GLU A 50 -12.65 -10.90 -5.49
C GLU A 50 -13.98 -10.26 -5.05
N LYS A 51 -13.96 -9.01 -4.55
CA LYS A 51 -15.16 -8.28 -4.15
C LYS A 51 -15.58 -7.29 -5.21
N VAL A 52 -16.77 -7.50 -5.79
CA VAL A 52 -17.37 -6.60 -6.79
C VAL A 52 -17.41 -5.15 -6.29
N GLU A 53 -17.71 -4.92 -5.02
CA GLU A 53 -17.73 -3.59 -4.41
C GLU A 53 -16.39 -2.85 -4.57
N ASN A 54 -15.26 -3.55 -4.39
CA ASN A 54 -13.93 -2.95 -4.53
C ASN A 54 -13.59 -2.63 -5.98
N CYS A 55 -14.08 -3.44 -6.93
CA CYS A 55 -13.91 -3.18 -8.36
C CYS A 55 -14.70 -1.94 -8.81
N LEU A 56 -15.91 -1.75 -8.29
CA LEU A 56 -16.78 -0.62 -8.64
C LEU A 56 -16.38 0.68 -7.92
N ASN A 57 -16.13 0.59 -6.61
CA ASN A 57 -15.95 1.76 -5.76
C ASN A 57 -14.48 2.09 -5.52
N GLY A 58 -13.56 1.16 -5.78
CA GLY A 58 -12.16 1.29 -5.44
C GLY A 58 -11.89 1.07 -3.95
N ILE A 59 -10.61 1.14 -3.60
CA ILE A 59 -10.10 0.84 -2.25
C ILE A 59 -9.38 2.04 -1.64
N CYS A 60 -9.16 1.97 -0.33
CA CYS A 60 -8.34 2.94 0.39
C CYS A 60 -6.98 2.33 0.75
N VAL A 61 -5.91 3.12 0.62
CA VAL A 61 -4.58 2.77 1.14
C VAL A 61 -4.23 3.72 2.29
N LEU A 62 -3.91 3.14 3.44
CA LEU A 62 -3.43 3.84 4.63
C LEU A 62 -1.95 3.54 4.84
N VAL A 63 -1.12 4.56 4.69
CA VAL A 63 0.34 4.49 4.84
C VAL A 63 0.74 5.07 6.19
N ASN A 64 1.13 4.19 7.11
CA ASN A 64 1.70 4.59 8.39
C ASN A 64 3.21 4.78 8.26
N MET A 65 3.63 6.05 8.30
CA MET A 65 5.01 6.46 8.13
C MET A 65 5.78 6.54 9.46
N LYS A 66 5.20 6.04 10.56
CA LYS A 66 5.87 6.04 11.87
C LYS A 66 7.18 5.25 11.80
N GLY A 67 8.27 5.94 12.14
CA GLY A 67 9.62 5.40 12.09
C GLY A 67 10.18 5.23 10.68
N TRP A 68 9.54 5.83 9.67
CA TRP A 68 10.08 5.84 8.31
C TRP A 68 11.29 6.77 8.24
N THR A 69 12.35 6.28 7.61
CA THR A 69 13.61 7.00 7.45
C THR A 69 14.08 6.86 6.01
N MET A 70 15.09 7.65 5.61
CA MET A 70 15.71 7.52 4.28
C MET A 70 16.32 6.12 4.02
N ARG A 71 16.60 5.33 5.07
CA ARG A 71 17.02 3.92 4.91
C ARG A 71 15.93 3.01 4.34
N ASN A 72 14.67 3.41 4.46
CA ASN A 72 13.51 2.69 3.94
C ASN A 72 13.11 3.15 2.53
N PHE A 73 13.82 4.13 1.96
CA PHE A 73 13.52 4.72 0.67
C PHE A 73 14.42 4.16 -0.43
N SER A 74 13.85 3.95 -1.61
CA SER A 74 14.60 3.83 -2.85
C SER A 74 13.76 4.36 -4.01
N VAL A 75 14.41 4.85 -5.06
CA VAL A 75 13.73 5.37 -6.27
C VAL A 75 12.89 4.26 -6.91
N ALA A 76 13.41 3.03 -6.96
CA ALA A 76 12.68 1.87 -7.47
C ALA A 76 11.41 1.57 -6.65
N TYR A 77 11.47 1.72 -5.32
CA TYR A 77 10.31 1.54 -4.47
C TYR A 77 9.25 2.60 -4.70
N LEU A 78 9.64 3.88 -4.77
CA LEU A 78 8.72 4.97 -5.06
C LEU A 78 8.06 4.79 -6.43
N HIS A 79 8.83 4.48 -7.46
CA HIS A 79 8.33 4.25 -8.81
C HIS A 79 7.28 3.12 -8.85
N MET A 80 7.56 1.99 -8.17
CA MET A 80 6.60 0.89 -8.05
C MET A 80 5.30 1.33 -7.37
N VAL A 81 5.38 2.14 -6.30
CA VAL A 81 4.20 2.68 -5.60
C VAL A 81 3.40 3.61 -6.51
N CYS A 82 4.04 4.50 -7.28
CA CYS A 82 3.35 5.36 -8.25
C CYS A 82 2.62 4.53 -9.31
N MET A 83 3.28 3.51 -9.88
CA MET A 83 2.67 2.62 -10.87
C MET A 83 1.47 1.84 -10.30
N MET A 84 1.52 1.48 -9.01
CA MET A 84 0.39 0.87 -8.32
C MET A 84 -0.78 1.84 -8.18
N ILE A 85 -0.52 3.07 -7.74
CA ILE A 85 -1.55 4.09 -7.51
C ILE A 85 -2.26 4.47 -8.80
N GLN A 86 -1.52 4.55 -9.90
CA GLN A 86 -2.05 4.88 -11.22
C GLN A 86 -2.79 3.72 -11.89
N GLY A 87 -2.83 2.53 -11.27
CA GLY A 87 -3.52 1.35 -11.81
C GLY A 87 -2.75 0.62 -12.92
N PHE A 88 -1.48 0.95 -13.16
CA PHE A 88 -0.66 0.23 -14.15
C PHE A 88 -0.27 -1.18 -13.70
N LEU A 89 -0.25 -1.43 -12.39
CA LEU A 89 0.06 -2.75 -11.84
C LEU A 89 -1.20 -3.56 -11.50
N PHE A 90 -2.33 -2.91 -11.24
CA PHE A 90 -3.55 -3.56 -10.75
C PHE A 90 -4.81 -2.91 -11.32
N PRO A 91 -5.80 -3.69 -11.79
CA PRO A 91 -7.07 -3.16 -12.27
C PRO A 91 -8.01 -2.78 -11.11
N THR A 92 -7.50 -2.09 -10.10
CA THR A 92 -8.30 -1.57 -8.98
C THR A 92 -8.03 -0.09 -8.82
N ARG A 93 -9.11 0.70 -8.74
CA ARG A 93 -8.99 2.13 -8.45
C ARG A 93 -8.60 2.33 -6.99
N ILE A 94 -7.56 3.13 -6.74
CA ILE A 94 -7.32 3.69 -5.41
C ILE A 94 -8.22 4.91 -5.25
N ALA A 95 -9.28 4.78 -4.45
CA ALA A 95 -10.24 5.85 -4.20
C ALA A 95 -9.72 6.86 -3.16
N ALA A 96 -8.86 6.42 -2.25
CA ALA A 96 -8.24 7.26 -1.24
C ALA A 96 -6.84 6.77 -0.87
N PHE A 97 -5.91 7.70 -0.67
CA PHE A 97 -4.55 7.42 -0.24
C PHE A 97 -4.17 8.34 0.91
N HIS A 98 -3.95 7.78 2.09
CA HIS A 98 -3.71 8.55 3.32
C HIS A 98 -2.33 8.27 3.88
N PHE A 99 -1.60 9.33 4.20
CA PHE A 99 -0.38 9.26 5.01
C PHE A 99 -0.72 9.62 6.46
N VAL A 100 -0.18 8.85 7.41
CA VAL A 100 -0.28 9.14 8.85
C VAL A 100 1.10 9.00 9.50
N ASP A 101 1.35 9.78 10.54
CA ASP A 101 2.63 9.84 11.25
C ASP A 101 3.82 10.12 10.29
N SER A 102 3.64 11.01 9.31
CA SER A 102 4.71 11.41 8.41
C SER A 102 5.82 12.14 9.16
N PRO A 103 7.10 11.88 8.83
CA PRO A 103 8.17 12.71 9.34
C PRO A 103 8.07 14.11 8.73
N ALA A 104 8.50 15.14 9.45
CA ALA A 104 8.35 16.54 9.03
C ALA A 104 9.05 16.91 7.71
N TRP A 105 9.97 16.06 7.23
CA TRP A 105 10.71 16.25 5.98
C TRP A 105 10.02 15.62 4.77
N PHE A 106 8.94 14.85 4.98
CA PHE A 106 8.13 14.25 3.91
C PHE A 106 7.04 15.21 3.46
#